data_AF-A0A3M1GJ01-F1
#
_entry.id   AF-A0A3M1GJ01-F1
#
_cell.length_a   1.000
_cell.length_b   1.000
_cell.length_c   1.000
_cell.angle_alpha   90.00
_cell.angle_beta   90.00
_cell.angle_gamma   90.00
#
_symmetry.space_group_name_H-M   'P 1'
#
loop_
_entity.id
_entity.type
_entity.pdbx_description
1 polymer ?
#
loop_
_entity_poly.entity_id
_entity_poly.type
_entity_poly.pdbx_seq_one_letter_code
_entity_poly.pdbx_strand_id
1 'polypeptide(L)'
;MSLRLLFRLLIVVGILAAGVFAGLYLLRPTAIVAPVQRDTAIDAAPGTVTVHADRTPEIRSEAEGRIEVSHLERAKPVKAGDILVELDDTELELQLKQIEIDIAAAKRRLEIGSSLKFDLEAARGEYERKKELRERNMIGVVELEQAERRIRQIEHRIELEQAA
;
A
#
# COMPACT_ATOMS: atom_id res chain seq x y z
N MET A 1 -6.83 -46.25 -114.24
CA MET A 1 -7.30 -45.64 -112.97
C MET A 1 -6.79 -44.21 -112.95
N SER A 2 -7.65 -43.20 -113.18
CA SER A 2 -7.19 -41.89 -113.65
C SER A 2 -6.26 -41.21 -112.65
N LEU A 3 -5.02 -40.93 -113.06
CA LEU A 3 -3.94 -40.29 -112.30
C LEU A 3 -4.37 -39.01 -111.55
N ARG A 4 -5.38 -38.31 -112.09
CA ARG A 4 -6.02 -37.12 -111.50
C ARG A 4 -6.78 -37.40 -110.19
N LEU A 5 -7.35 -38.59 -110.03
CA LEU A 5 -8.08 -38.99 -108.81
C LEU A 5 -7.11 -39.33 -107.67
N LEU A 6 -5.98 -39.99 -107.98
CA LEU A 6 -4.96 -40.32 -106.99
C LEU A 6 -4.30 -39.06 -106.41
N PHE A 7 -4.01 -38.08 -107.27
CA PHE A 7 -3.42 -36.80 -106.87
C PHE A 7 -4.36 -35.98 -105.98
N ARG A 8 -5.67 -35.98 -106.28
CA ARG A 8 -6.69 -35.34 -105.42
C ARG A 8 -6.81 -36.00 -104.06
N LEU A 9 -6.75 -37.33 -104.00
CA LEU A 9 -6.81 -38.08 -102.74
C LEU A 9 -5.59 -37.79 -101.84
N LEU A 10 -4.40 -37.68 -102.43
CA LEU A 10 -3.17 -37.37 -101.70
C LEU A 10 -3.18 -35.95 -101.13
N ILE A 11 -3.71 -34.97 -101.87
CA ILE A 11 -3.91 -33.60 -101.38
C ILE A 11 -4.90 -33.59 -100.19
N VAL A 12 -6.01 -34.33 -100.28
CA VAL A 12 -7.01 -34.40 -99.20
C VAL A 12 -6.41 -35.04 -97.95
N VAL A 13 -5.64 -36.12 -98.08
CA VAL A 13 -4.93 -36.75 -96.95
C VAL A 13 -3.88 -35.81 -96.36
N GLY A 14 -3.17 -35.04 -97.18
CA GLY A 14 -2.20 -34.04 -96.72
C GLY A 14 -2.86 -32.91 -95.92
N ILE A 15 -4.02 -32.41 -96.34
CA ILE A 15 -4.79 -31.39 -95.62
C ILE A 15 -5.34 -31.96 -94.31
N LEU A 16 -5.84 -33.19 -94.31
CA LEU A 16 -6.27 -33.89 -93.10
C LEU A 16 -5.12 -34.05 -92.10
N ALA A 17 -3.95 -34.50 -92.57
CA ALA A 17 -2.77 -34.66 -91.73
C ALA A 17 -2.28 -33.32 -91.17
N ALA A 18 -2.28 -32.26 -91.97
CA ALA A 18 -1.92 -30.91 -91.53
C ALA A 18 -2.93 -30.34 -90.52
N GLY A 19 -4.22 -30.58 -90.72
CA GLY A 19 -5.28 -30.18 -89.79
C GLY A 19 -5.18 -30.90 -88.43
N VAL A 20 -4.91 -32.20 -88.44
CA VAL A 20 -4.67 -32.98 -87.22
C VAL A 20 -3.39 -32.51 -86.51
N PHE A 21 -2.31 -32.26 -87.26
CA PHE A 21 -1.05 -31.80 -86.68
C PHE A 21 -1.17 -30.40 -86.06
N ALA A 22 -1.83 -29.47 -86.76
CA ALA A 22 -2.10 -28.13 -86.23
C ALA A 22 -3.02 -28.18 -85.01
N GLY A 23 -4.05 -29.02 -85.04
CA GLY A 23 -4.92 -29.28 -83.89
C GLY A 23 -4.10 -29.76 -82.69
N LEU A 24 -3.27 -30.78 -82.85
CA LEU A 24 -2.41 -31.30 -81.77
C LEU A 24 -1.38 -30.29 -81.26
N TYR A 25 -0.92 -29.36 -82.11
CA TYR A 25 0.04 -28.34 -81.73
C TYR A 25 -0.63 -27.18 -80.98
N LEU A 26 -1.80 -26.73 -81.45
CA LEU A 26 -2.57 -25.65 -80.81
C LEU A 26 -3.25 -26.11 -79.52
N LEU A 27 -3.61 -27.40 -79.42
CA LEU A 27 -4.23 -27.98 -78.22
C LEU A 27 -3.19 -28.41 -77.16
N ARG A 28 -1.91 -28.03 -77.29
CA ARG A 28 -0.93 -28.32 -76.23
C ARG A 28 -1.29 -27.52 -74.96
N PRO A 29 -1.59 -28.19 -73.84
CA PRO A 29 -1.94 -27.50 -72.61
C PRO A 29 -0.71 -26.77 -72.06
N THR A 30 -0.78 -25.44 -72.01
CA THR A 30 0.22 -24.61 -71.34
C THR A 30 -0.20 -24.38 -69.90
N ALA A 31 0.66 -24.74 -68.95
CA ALA A 31 0.45 -24.48 -67.53
C ALA A 31 1.17 -23.20 -67.10
N ILE A 32 0.51 -22.40 -66.27
CA ILE A 32 1.13 -21.25 -65.61
C ILE A 32 1.99 -21.82 -64.47
N VAL A 33 3.29 -21.58 -64.52
CA VAL A 33 4.25 -22.02 -63.51
C VAL A 33 4.91 -20.82 -62.83
N ALA A 34 5.21 -20.96 -61.54
CA ALA A 34 5.97 -19.98 -60.76
C ALA A 34 7.23 -20.65 -60.17
N PRO A 35 8.37 -19.94 -60.11
CA PRO A 35 9.57 -20.47 -59.46
C PRO A 35 9.34 -20.64 -57.96
N VAL A 36 9.79 -21.76 -57.40
CA VAL A 36 9.68 -22.04 -55.96
C VAL A 36 10.67 -21.16 -55.20
N GLN A 37 10.17 -20.35 -54.27
CA GLN A 37 10.97 -19.60 -53.32
C GLN A 37 10.90 -20.30 -51.96
N ARG A 38 12.05 -20.51 -51.33
CA ARG A 38 12.12 -21.06 -49.97
C ARG A 38 12.15 -19.91 -48.99
N ASP A 39 11.09 -19.77 -48.22
CA ASP A 39 10.99 -18.82 -47.12
C ASP A 39 10.14 -19.44 -45.98
N THR A 40 10.02 -18.73 -44.86
CA THR A 40 9.24 -19.16 -43.71
C THR A 40 7.74 -19.00 -43.99
N ALA A 41 7.03 -20.12 -44.12
CA ALA A 41 5.57 -20.10 -44.19
C ALA A 41 4.99 -19.83 -42.80
N ILE A 42 4.28 -18.71 -42.65
CA ILE A 42 3.58 -18.34 -41.43
C ILE A 42 2.09 -18.60 -41.64
N ASP A 43 1.52 -19.52 -40.86
CA ASP A 43 0.09 -19.72 -40.78
C ASP A 43 -0.44 -18.94 -39.57
N ALA A 44 -1.04 -17.77 -39.83
CA ALA A 44 -1.56 -16.89 -38.80
C ALA A 44 -3.09 -16.87 -38.86
N ALA A 45 -3.73 -17.26 -37.76
CA ALA A 45 -5.18 -17.14 -37.59
C ALA A 45 -5.52 -15.77 -36.96
N PRO A 46 -6.43 -14.98 -37.54
CA PRO A 46 -6.86 -13.72 -36.95
C PRO A 46 -7.69 -13.99 -35.69
N GLY A 47 -7.37 -13.30 -34.59
CA GLY A 47 -8.09 -13.39 -33.33
C GLY A 47 -8.13 -12.05 -32.59
N THR A 48 -9.19 -11.81 -31.82
CA THR A 48 -9.34 -10.63 -30.97
C THR A 48 -8.86 -10.96 -29.56
N VAL A 49 -7.94 -10.16 -29.02
CA VAL A 49 -7.44 -10.30 -27.65
C VAL A 49 -7.67 -8.99 -26.91
N THR A 50 -8.18 -9.08 -25.69
CA THR A 50 -8.33 -7.93 -24.79
C THR A 50 -7.17 -7.93 -23.80
N VAL A 51 -6.48 -6.80 -23.68
CA VAL A 51 -5.39 -6.61 -22.72
C VAL A 51 -5.95 -5.97 -21.44
N HIS A 52 -5.65 -6.57 -20.30
CA HIS A 52 -6.04 -6.07 -18.99
C HIS A 52 -4.80 -5.64 -18.19
N ALA A 53 -5.01 -4.81 -17.17
CA ALA A 53 -3.95 -4.47 -16.23
C ALA A 53 -3.52 -5.74 -15.47
N ASP A 54 -2.22 -5.91 -15.25
CA ASP A 54 -1.66 -7.02 -14.47
C ASP A 54 -2.21 -7.01 -13.03
N ARG A 55 -2.39 -5.82 -12.44
CA ARG A 55 -2.95 -5.63 -11.09
C ARG A 55 -3.81 -4.37 -11.03
N THR A 56 -4.94 -4.49 -10.34
CA THR A 56 -5.85 -3.38 -10.04
C THR A 56 -6.14 -3.40 -8.53
N PRO A 57 -5.28 -2.77 -7.70
CA PRO A 57 -5.53 -2.71 -6.27
C PRO A 57 -6.74 -1.81 -5.98
N GLU A 58 -7.60 -2.26 -5.08
CA GLU A 58 -8.67 -1.44 -4.52
C GLU A 58 -8.15 -0.76 -3.26
N ILE A 59 -8.18 0.57 -3.22
CA ILE A 59 -7.70 1.37 -2.08
C ILE A 59 -8.91 1.74 -1.23
N ARG A 60 -8.87 1.39 0.05
CA ARG A 60 -9.90 1.70 1.04
C ARG A 60 -9.28 2.38 2.25
N SER A 61 -10.01 3.31 2.85
CA SER A 61 -9.65 3.86 4.15
C SER A 61 -10.04 2.87 5.25
N GLU A 62 -9.19 2.73 6.26
CA GLU A 62 -9.50 1.98 7.48
C GLU A 62 -10.35 2.83 8.44
N ALA A 63 -10.09 4.14 8.47
CA ALA A 63 -10.85 5.09 9.28
C ALA A 63 -12.05 5.64 8.50
N GLU A 64 -13.17 5.78 9.20
CA GLU A 64 -14.33 6.51 8.71
C GLU A 64 -14.08 8.02 8.88
N GLY A 65 -14.52 8.82 7.91
CA GLY A 65 -14.31 10.26 7.97
C GLY A 65 -14.82 10.98 6.73
N ARG A 66 -14.97 12.30 6.83
CA ARG A 66 -15.28 13.15 5.69
C ARG A 66 -13.99 13.47 4.96
N ILE A 67 -14.02 13.42 3.63
CA ILE A 67 -12.88 13.88 2.81
C ILE A 67 -12.80 15.40 2.88
N GLU A 68 -11.67 15.92 3.30
CA GLU A 68 -11.39 17.36 3.30
C GLU A 68 -10.71 17.78 1.99
N VAL A 69 -9.65 17.07 1.60
CA VAL A 69 -8.89 17.34 0.38
C VAL A 69 -8.70 16.05 -0.42
N SER A 70 -8.86 16.14 -1.74
CA SER A 70 -8.56 15.05 -2.67
C SER A 70 -7.50 15.51 -3.66
N HIS A 71 -6.37 14.81 -3.70
CA HIS A 71 -5.26 15.05 -4.64
C HIS A 71 -5.34 14.13 -5.86
N LEU A 72 -6.42 13.35 -5.97
CA LEU A 72 -6.63 12.39 -7.04
C LEU A 72 -7.04 13.09 -8.34
N GLU A 73 -6.18 13.00 -9.34
CA GLU A 73 -6.45 13.44 -10.70
C GLU A 73 -6.51 12.24 -11.66
N ARG A 74 -7.45 12.28 -12.61
CA ARG A 74 -7.58 11.22 -13.62
C ARG A 74 -6.30 11.15 -14.48
N ALA A 75 -5.82 9.93 -14.71
CA ALA A 75 -4.63 9.62 -15.51
C ALA A 75 -3.30 10.18 -14.96
N LYS A 76 -3.27 10.65 -13.70
CA LYS A 76 -2.03 11.03 -13.03
C LYS A 76 -1.39 9.82 -12.35
N PRO A 77 -0.13 9.48 -12.63
CA PRO A 77 0.55 8.40 -11.92
C PRO A 77 0.85 8.83 -10.47
N VAL A 78 0.70 7.89 -9.54
CA VAL A 78 1.01 8.07 -8.11
C VAL A 78 2.08 7.08 -7.68
N LYS A 79 2.89 7.46 -6.69
CA LYS A 79 3.95 6.63 -6.12
C LYS A 79 3.55 6.12 -4.74
N ALA A 80 4.29 5.12 -4.26
CA ALA A 80 4.13 4.63 -2.90
C ALA A 80 4.47 5.74 -1.90
N GLY A 81 3.56 5.99 -0.96
CA GLY A 81 3.69 7.04 0.06
C GLY A 81 3.08 8.39 -0.32
N ASP A 82 2.57 8.54 -1.55
CA ASP A 82 1.88 9.77 -1.93
C ASP A 82 0.53 9.88 -1.21
N ILE A 83 0.21 11.09 -0.74
CA ILE A 83 -1.08 11.39 -0.12
C ILE A 83 -2.12 11.50 -1.23
N LEU A 84 -3.11 10.61 -1.20
CA LEU A 84 -4.19 10.58 -2.19
C LEU A 84 -5.37 11.43 -1.74
N VAL A 85 -5.73 11.30 -0.46
CA VAL A 85 -6.90 11.90 0.16
C VAL A 85 -6.56 12.25 1.60
N GLU A 86 -7.00 13.41 2.04
CA GLU A 86 -6.93 13.86 3.43
C GLU A 86 -8.34 13.81 4.03
N LEU A 87 -8.45 13.17 5.19
CA LEU A 87 -9.70 13.08 5.94
C LEU A 87 -9.71 14.16 7.03
N ASP A 88 -10.90 14.67 7.34
CA ASP A 88 -11.10 15.57 8.47
C ASP A 88 -10.75 14.85 9.78
N ASP A 89 -9.66 15.28 10.42
CA ASP A 89 -9.11 14.71 11.65
C ASP A 89 -9.33 15.62 12.88
N THR A 90 -10.21 16.62 12.79
CA THR A 90 -10.46 17.60 13.86
C THR A 90 -10.73 16.94 15.23
N GLU A 91 -11.51 15.87 15.26
CA GLU A 91 -11.81 15.15 16.51
C GLU A 91 -10.57 14.44 17.07
N LEU A 92 -9.76 13.84 16.21
CA LEU A 92 -8.51 13.17 16.59
C LEU A 92 -7.49 14.19 17.13
N GLU A 93 -7.38 15.36 16.49
CA GLU A 93 -6.53 16.45 16.99
C GLU A 93 -6.95 16.93 18.37
N LEU A 94 -8.26 17.09 18.60
CA LEU A 94 -8.78 17.49 19.92
C LEU A 94 -8.49 16.43 20.99
N GLN A 95 -8.66 15.15 20.66
CA GLN A 95 -8.33 14.04 21.57
C GLN A 95 -6.83 14.00 21.87
N LEU A 96 -5.98 14.16 20.85
CA LEU A 96 -4.53 14.22 21.01
C LEU A 96 -4.15 15.36 21.95
N LYS A 97 -4.69 16.55 21.73
CA LYS A 97 -4.44 17.73 22.57
C LYS A 97 -4.87 17.52 24.01
N GLN A 98 -6.01 16.86 24.24
CA GLN A 98 -6.46 16.53 25.59
C GLN A 98 -5.47 15.58 26.29
N ILE A 99 -5.02 14.53 25.59
CA ILE A 99 -4.04 13.57 26.11
C ILE A 99 -2.71 14.26 26.41
N GLU A 100 -2.25 15.17 25.55
CA GLU A 100 -1.03 15.95 25.76
C GLU A 100 -1.12 16.84 27.01
N ILE A 101 -2.27 17.48 27.23
CA ILE A 101 -2.54 18.27 28.44
C ILE A 101 -2.47 17.38 29.69
N ASP A 102 -3.06 16.19 29.63
CA ASP A 102 -3.06 15.24 30.75
C ASP A 102 -1.64 14.71 31.05
N ILE A 103 -0.86 14.41 30.01
CA ILE A 103 0.56 14.05 30.15
C ILE A 103 1.35 15.20 30.75
N ALA A 104 1.14 16.44 30.31
CA ALA A 104 1.83 17.61 30.86
C ALA A 104 1.46 17.84 32.34
N ALA A 105 0.19 17.66 32.69
CA ALA A 105 -0.28 17.75 34.08
C ALA A 105 0.34 16.65 34.95
N ALA A 106 0.40 15.41 34.46
CA ALA A 106 1.04 14.30 35.13
C ALA A 106 2.55 14.55 35.34
N LYS A 107 3.25 15.03 34.32
CA LYS A 107 4.68 15.41 34.41
C LYS A 107 4.90 16.49 35.46
N ARG A 108 4.08 17.55 35.49
CA ARG A 108 4.19 18.61 36.52
C ARG A 108 3.95 18.07 37.93
N ARG A 109 3.02 17.13 38.11
CA ARG A 109 2.81 16.46 39.41
C ARG A 109 4.06 15.68 39.84
N LEU A 110 4.73 15.02 38.91
CA LEU A 110 6.00 14.32 39.19
C LEU A 110 7.14 15.31 39.49
N GLU A 111 7.24 16.42 38.75
CA GLU A 111 8.28 17.46 38.92
C GLU A 111 8.16 18.25 40.22
N ILE A 112 6.93 18.64 40.61
CA ILE A 112 6.68 19.27 41.92
C ILE A 112 7.11 18.32 43.06
N GLY A 113 7.14 17.01 42.79
CA GLY A 113 7.46 15.98 43.76
C GLY A 113 6.25 15.60 44.61
N SER A 114 6.35 14.47 45.29
CA SER A 114 5.31 14.03 46.23
C SER A 114 5.11 15.10 47.30
N SER A 115 3.89 15.63 47.44
CA SER A 115 3.51 16.54 48.52
C SER A 115 3.87 15.95 49.90
N LEU A 116 3.90 14.63 50.00
CA LEU A 116 4.27 13.92 51.21
C LEU A 116 5.74 14.13 51.61
N LYS A 117 6.65 14.38 50.65
CA LYS A 117 8.05 14.72 50.98
C LYS A 117 8.13 16.08 51.70
N PHE A 118 7.36 17.07 51.25
CA PHE A 118 7.28 18.36 51.93
C PHE A 118 6.60 18.23 53.30
N ASP A 119 5.54 17.43 53.40
CA ASP A 119 4.88 17.14 54.68
C ASP A 119 5.82 16.43 55.67
N LEU A 120 6.66 15.52 55.18
CA LEU A 120 7.67 14.81 55.98
C LEU A 120 8.72 15.77 56.53
N GLU A 121 9.22 16.68 55.69
CA GLU A 121 10.20 17.68 56.11
C GLU A 121 9.62 18.64 57.16
N ALA A 122 8.38 19.08 56.98
CA ALA A 122 7.65 19.88 57.96
C ALA A 122 7.44 19.13 59.29
N ALA A 123 7.05 17.85 59.23
CA ALA A 123 6.85 17.00 60.41
C ALA A 123 8.17 16.73 61.16
N ARG A 124 9.29 16.53 60.45
CA ARG A 124 10.63 16.41 61.05
C ARG A 124 11.04 17.70 61.77
N GLY A 125 10.81 18.86 61.17
CA GLY A 125 11.05 20.15 61.83
C GLY A 125 10.18 20.39 63.07
N GLU A 126 8.94 19.88 63.09
CA GLU A 126 8.08 19.90 64.28
C GLU A 126 8.60 18.99 65.40
N TYR A 127 9.05 17.78 65.04
CA TYR A 127 9.64 16.84 66.00
C TYR A 127 10.91 17.39 66.64
N GLU A 128 11.84 17.95 65.87
CA GLU A 128 13.07 18.53 66.41
C GLU A 128 12.77 19.68 67.38
N ARG A 129 11.86 20.59 67.03
CA ARG A 129 11.41 21.66 67.95
C ARG A 129 10.81 21.11 69.24
N LYS A 130 9.97 20.07 69.15
CA LYS A 130 9.37 19.43 70.33
C LYS A 130 10.42 18.68 71.16
N LYS A 131 11.42 18.07 70.54
CA LYS A 131 12.54 17.40 71.21
C LYS A 131 13.34 18.41 72.03
N GLU A 132 13.69 19.56 71.48
CA GLU A 132 14.37 20.64 72.20
C GLU A 132 13.54 21.16 73.39
N LEU A 133 12.23 21.35 73.21
CA LEU A 133 11.33 21.77 74.29
C LEU A 133 11.22 20.69 75.39
N ARG A 134 11.31 19.42 75.02
CA ARG A 134 11.30 18.29 75.96
C ARG A 134 12.59 18.23 76.76
N GLU A 135 13.75 18.44 76.13
CA GLU A 135 15.05 18.53 76.82
C GLU A 135 15.05 19.64 77.87
N ARG A 136 14.31 20.73 77.61
CA ARG A 136 14.07 21.83 78.55
C ARG A 136 12.94 21.56 79.55
N ASN A 137 12.38 20.35 79.58
CA ASN A 137 11.25 19.93 80.42
C ASN A 137 9.96 20.77 80.26
N MET A 138 9.77 21.44 79.11
CA MET A 138 8.62 22.32 78.86
C MET A 138 7.39 21.60 78.30
N ILE A 139 7.53 20.35 77.84
CA ILE A 139 6.44 19.53 77.27
C ILE A 139 6.44 18.09 77.81
N GLY A 140 5.29 17.42 77.73
CA GLY A 140 5.13 16.01 78.12
C GLY A 140 5.70 15.01 77.11
N VAL A 141 6.06 13.80 77.56
CA VAL A 141 6.55 12.69 76.69
C VAL A 141 5.55 12.35 75.60
N VAL A 142 4.26 12.38 75.93
CA VAL A 142 3.16 12.05 75.02
C VAL A 142 3.15 12.95 73.79
N GLU A 143 3.50 14.24 73.94
CA GLU A 143 3.50 15.19 72.82
C GLU A 143 4.67 14.95 71.86
N LEU A 144 5.82 14.51 72.36
CA LEU A 144 6.98 14.14 71.54
C LEU A 144 6.70 12.84 70.77
N GLU A 145 6.16 11.82 71.44
CA GLU A 145 5.78 10.57 70.78
C GLU A 145 4.68 10.77 69.72
N GLN A 146 3.76 11.72 69.92
CA GLN A 146 2.77 12.10 68.91
C GLN A 146 3.44 12.65 67.65
N ALA A 147 4.44 13.52 67.80
CA ALA A 147 5.18 14.05 66.66
C ALA A 147 5.96 12.94 65.92
N GLU A 148 6.55 12.00 66.66
CA GLU A 148 7.25 10.86 66.08
C GLU A 148 6.30 9.89 65.34
N ARG A 149 5.13 9.60 65.92
CA ARG A 149 4.09 8.79 65.24
C ARG A 149 3.64 9.44 63.94
N ARG A 150 3.56 10.77 63.89
CA ARG A 150 3.18 11.52 62.69
C ARG A 150 4.21 11.35 61.56
N ILE A 151 5.50 11.39 61.89
CA ILE A 151 6.58 11.11 60.92
C ILE A 151 6.42 9.71 60.34
N ARG A 152 6.28 8.68 61.20
CA ARG A 152 6.09 7.29 60.74
C ARG A 152 4.89 7.10 59.84
N GLN A 153 3.77 7.78 60.13
CA GLN A 153 2.58 7.73 59.28
C GLN A 153 2.81 8.32 57.88
N ILE A 154 3.57 9.42 57.79
CA ILE A 154 3.89 10.05 56.52
C ILE A 154 4.90 9.20 55.73
N GLU A 155 5.92 8.64 56.39
CA GLU A 155 6.89 7.73 55.77
C GLU A 155 6.20 6.50 55.17
N HIS A 156 5.29 5.87 55.92
CA HIS A 156 4.50 4.74 55.41
C HIS A 156 3.62 5.14 54.20
N ARG A 157 3.11 6.37 54.16
CA ARG A 157 2.31 6.85 53.02
C ARG A 157 3.19 7.10 51.78
N ILE A 158 4.43 7.55 51.95
CA ILE A 158 5.41 7.70 50.87
C ILE A 158 5.79 6.33 50.30
N GLU A 159 6.00 5.33 51.15
CA GLU A 159 6.30 3.95 50.71
C GLU A 159 5.17 3.37 49.85
N LEU A 160 3.91 3.60 50.24
CA LEU A 160 2.74 3.17 49.46
C LEU A 160 2.63 3.89 48.12
N GLU A 161 3.00 5.18 48.05
CA GLU A 161 3.00 5.96 46.80
C GLU A 161 4.12 5.54 45.85
N GLN A 162 5.28 5.14 46.38
CA GLN A 162 6.41 4.66 45.57
C GLN A 162 6.24 3.22 45.07
N ALA A 163 5.39 2.43 45.73
CA ALA A 163 5.09 1.06 45.34
C ALA A 163 3.95 0.93 44.31
N ALA A 164 3.22 2.03 44.04
CA ALA A 164 2.14 2.13 43.07
C ALA A 164 2.62 2.65 41.72
#